data_AF-A0A1I4GNU4-F1
#
_entry.id   AF-A0A1I4GNU4-F1
#
_cell.length_a   1.000
_cell.length_b   1.000
_cell.length_c   1.000
_cell.angle_alpha   90.00
_cell.angle_beta   90.00
_cell.angle_gamma   90.00
#
_symmetry.space_group_name_H-M   'P 1'
#
loop_
_entity.id
_entity.type
_entity.pdbx_description
1 polymer ?
#
loop_
_entity_poly.entity_id
_entity_poly.type
_entity_poly.pdbx_seq_one_letter_code
_entity_poly.pdbx_strand_id
1 'polypeptide(L)'
;MKNMRLYRMGGGELILGTWDGEKRMASIQERINSDEKARNVLDSAQFIHYRYDQGKSTQDHFAKWDVDDELRELCEGLVDATGDDTYRRILGTDSTLEDF
;
A
#
# COMPACT_ATOMS: atom_id res chain seq x y z
N MET A 1 16.49 -7.74 -8.76
CA MET A 1 15.48 -6.80 -8.23
C MET A 1 15.16 -5.78 -9.32
N LYS A 2 14.02 -5.91 -10.02
CA LYS A 2 13.61 -4.95 -11.05
C LYS A 2 13.26 -3.63 -10.35
N ASN A 3 14.06 -2.60 -10.63
CA ASN A 3 14.04 -1.24 -10.06
C ASN A 3 12.69 -0.80 -9.46
N MET A 4 12.67 -0.72 -8.13
CA MET A 4 11.60 -0.10 -7.34
C MET A 4 11.61 1.40 -7.63
N ARG A 5 10.91 1.83 -8.68
CA ARG A 5 10.90 3.23 -9.09
C ARG A 5 9.73 3.96 -8.41
N LEU A 6 10.04 4.63 -7.29
CA LEU A 6 9.15 5.58 -6.60
C LEU A 6 8.88 6.85 -7.41
N TYR A 7 9.46 6.95 -8.59
CA TYR A 7 9.28 8.05 -9.51
C TYR A 7 9.42 7.55 -10.95
N ARG A 8 8.84 8.28 -11.91
CA ARG A 8 9.05 8.07 -13.33
C ARG A 8 9.27 9.42 -14.01
N MET A 9 9.92 9.41 -15.16
CA MET A 9 9.95 10.57 -16.05
C MET A 9 8.81 10.46 -17.06
N GLY A 10 8.01 11.51 -17.21
CA GLY A 10 6.94 11.59 -18.21
C GLY A 10 6.81 13.01 -18.73
N GLY A 11 6.86 13.21 -20.05
CA GLY A 11 6.77 14.56 -20.63
C GLY A 11 7.90 15.52 -20.24
N GLY A 12 9.03 15.01 -19.74
CA GLY A 12 10.13 15.83 -19.22
C GLY A 12 10.03 16.14 -17.72
N GLU A 13 8.96 15.74 -17.06
CA GLU A 13 8.72 15.99 -15.64
C GLU A 13 9.00 14.75 -14.77
N LEU A 14 9.44 15.01 -13.53
CA LEU A 14 9.55 13.99 -12.49
C LEU A 14 8.17 13.78 -11.87
N ILE A 15 7.63 12.58 -12.05
CA ILE A 15 6.34 12.17 -11.49
C ILE A 15 6.62 11.18 -10.37
N LEU A 16 6.30 11.54 -9.13
CA LEU A 16 6.33 10.60 -8.02
C LEU A 16 5.25 9.54 -8.21
N GLY A 17 5.61 8.29 -7.99
CA GLY A 17 4.68 7.18 -8.02
C GLY A 17 4.05 7.01 -6.65
N THR A 18 2.80 7.45 -6.50
CA THR A 18 1.99 7.17 -5.32
C THR A 18 0.88 6.17 -5.65
N TRP A 19 -0.03 5.93 -4.71
CA TRP A 19 -1.20 5.07 -4.90
C TRP A 19 -2.17 5.60 -5.97
N ASP A 20 -2.14 6.91 -6.25
CA ASP A 20 -2.92 7.57 -7.31
C ASP A 20 -2.48 7.19 -8.74
N GLY A 21 -1.27 6.64 -8.88
CA GLY A 21 -0.66 6.36 -10.17
C GLY A 21 -1.08 5.00 -10.72
N GLU A 22 -1.99 4.95 -11.70
CA GLU A 22 -2.46 3.70 -12.32
C GLU A 22 -1.33 2.76 -12.78
N LYS A 23 -0.29 3.30 -13.43
CA LYS A 23 0.85 2.47 -13.88
C LYS A 23 1.64 1.88 -12.72
N ARG A 24 1.72 2.60 -11.60
CA ARG A 24 2.38 2.11 -10.39
C ARG A 24 1.52 1.04 -9.73
N MET A 25 0.20 1.23 -9.66
CA MET A 25 -0.73 0.23 -9.12
C MET A 25 -0.72 -1.05 -9.95
N ALA A 26 -0.69 -0.96 -11.28
CA ALA A 26 -0.54 -2.13 -12.14
C ALA A 26 0.75 -2.91 -11.85
N SER A 27 1.88 -2.20 -11.66
CA SER A 27 3.17 -2.82 -11.33
C SER A 27 3.18 -3.46 -9.94
N ILE A 28 2.54 -2.82 -8.97
CA ILE A 28 2.40 -3.33 -7.60
C ILE A 28 1.49 -4.56 -7.58
N GLN A 29 0.37 -4.52 -8.28
CA GLN A 29 -0.58 -5.63 -8.36
C GLN A 29 0.04 -6.86 -9.03
N GLU A 30 0.83 -6.68 -10.10
CA GLU A 30 1.58 -7.77 -10.73
C GLU A 30 2.53 -8.44 -9.71
N ARG A 31 3.29 -7.63 -8.95
CA ARG A 31 4.22 -8.16 -7.93
C ARG A 31 3.49 -8.94 -6.84
N ILE A 32 2.47 -8.32 -6.23
CA ILE A 32 1.66 -8.90 -5.15
C ILE A 32 1.04 -10.24 -5.56
N ASN A 33 0.64 -10.38 -6.83
CA ASN A 33 0.03 -11.60 -7.35
C ASN A 33 1.05 -12.67 -7.74
N SER A 34 2.28 -12.30 -8.06
CA SER A 34 3.30 -13.22 -8.59
C SER A 34 4.11 -13.96 -7.51
N ASP A 35 4.53 -13.29 -6.44
CA ASP A 35 5.38 -13.85 -5.39
C ASP A 35 5.23 -13.03 -4.11
N GLU A 36 4.74 -13.68 -3.06
CA GLU A 36 4.56 -13.08 -1.73
C GLU A 36 5.88 -12.60 -1.12
N LYS A 37 7.01 -13.24 -1.46
CA LYS A 37 8.35 -12.84 -0.98
C LYS A 37 8.95 -11.66 -1.73
N ALA A 38 8.40 -11.30 -2.89
CA ALA A 38 8.84 -10.14 -3.68
C ALA A 38 8.09 -8.84 -3.31
N ARG A 39 7.08 -8.97 -2.44
CA ARG A 39 6.28 -7.86 -1.93
C ARG A 39 7.05 -7.14 -0.83
N ASN A 40 7.21 -5.83 -0.97
CA ASN A 40 7.74 -4.98 0.09
C ASN A 40 6.60 -4.25 0.82
N VAL A 41 6.91 -3.73 2.00
CA VAL A 41 5.94 -3.09 2.90
C VAL A 41 5.33 -1.83 2.28
N LEU A 42 6.11 -1.03 1.54
CA LEU A 42 5.60 0.18 0.87
C LEU A 42 4.62 -0.11 -0.26
N ASP A 43 4.88 -1.15 -1.07
CA ASP A 43 3.95 -1.60 -2.10
C ASP A 43 2.63 -2.05 -1.49
N SER A 44 2.70 -2.70 -0.32
CA SER A 44 1.53 -3.13 0.45
C SER A 44 0.71 -1.94 0.90
N ALA A 45 1.34 -0.98 1.56
CA ALA A 45 0.71 0.25 2.03
C ALA A 45 0.05 1.00 0.87
N GLN A 46 0.76 1.20 -0.25
CA GLN A 46 0.18 1.88 -1.40
C GLN A 46 -0.95 1.10 -2.06
N PHE A 47 -0.88 -0.24 -2.07
CA PHE A 47 -1.95 -1.06 -2.63
C PHE A 47 -3.22 -1.05 -1.79
N ILE A 48 -3.12 -1.20 -0.47
CA ILE A 48 -4.29 -1.15 0.42
C ILE A 48 -4.96 0.21 0.38
N HIS A 49 -4.15 1.28 0.30
CA HIS A 49 -4.65 2.64 0.14
C HIS A 49 -5.43 2.78 -1.17
N TYR A 50 -4.82 2.42 -2.30
CA TYR A 50 -5.49 2.41 -3.60
C TYR A 50 -6.79 1.59 -3.60
N ARG A 51 -6.81 0.42 -2.96
CA ARG A 51 -8.00 -0.42 -2.84
C ARG A 51 -9.10 0.26 -2.04
N TYR A 52 -8.74 0.88 -0.92
CA TYR A 52 -9.65 1.62 -0.07
C TYR A 52 -10.28 2.81 -0.80
N ASP A 53 -9.49 3.60 -1.53
CA ASP A 53 -9.97 4.71 -2.37
C ASP A 53 -10.97 4.26 -3.44
N GLN A 54 -10.85 3.00 -3.90
CA GLN A 54 -11.77 2.39 -4.86
C GLN A 54 -12.99 1.71 -4.19
N GLY A 55 -13.15 1.86 -2.87
CA GLY A 55 -14.23 1.23 -2.09
C GLY A 55 -14.14 -0.30 -2.03
N LYS A 56 -12.96 -0.88 -2.26
CA LYS A 56 -12.75 -2.34 -2.26
C LYS A 56 -12.26 -2.80 -0.89
N SER A 57 -12.69 -3.99 -0.47
CA SER A 57 -12.18 -4.60 0.77
C SER A 57 -10.67 -4.83 0.72
N THR A 58 -10.02 -4.55 1.85
CA THR A 58 -8.59 -4.78 2.12
C THR A 58 -8.35 -5.96 3.08
N GLN A 59 -9.38 -6.45 3.77
CA GLN A 59 -9.28 -7.50 4.80
C GLN A 59 -8.67 -8.81 4.25
N ASP A 60 -9.08 -9.24 3.06
CA ASP A 60 -8.52 -10.45 2.42
C ASP A 60 -7.01 -10.37 2.23
N HIS A 61 -6.47 -9.16 2.07
CA HIS A 61 -5.03 -8.95 1.91
C HIS A 61 -4.35 -9.03 3.27
N PHE A 62 -4.91 -8.41 4.31
CA PHE A 62 -4.37 -8.50 5.66
C PHE A 62 -4.32 -9.93 6.20
N ALA A 63 -5.38 -10.71 6.02
CA ALA A 63 -5.40 -12.12 6.41
C ALA A 63 -4.36 -12.96 5.64
N LYS A 64 -4.14 -12.67 4.36
CA LYS A 64 -3.14 -13.37 3.53
C LYS A 64 -1.71 -12.99 3.91
N TRP A 65 -1.51 -11.73 4.25
CA TRP A 65 -0.20 -11.11 4.34
C TRP A 65 0.45 -11.19 5.72
N ASP A 66 -0.28 -11.67 6.73
CA ASP A 66 0.13 -11.69 8.13
C ASP A 66 0.69 -10.33 8.56
N VAL A 67 -0.19 -9.33 8.63
CA VAL A 67 0.16 -7.92 8.84
C VAL A 67 1.15 -7.77 9.99
N ASP A 68 2.39 -7.52 9.60
CA ASP A 68 3.49 -7.33 10.52
C ASP A 68 3.49 -5.91 11.11
N ASP A 69 4.22 -5.77 12.21
CA ASP A 69 4.45 -4.48 12.86
C ASP A 69 5.14 -3.48 11.92
N GLU A 70 5.88 -3.96 10.91
CA GLU A 70 6.55 -3.13 9.90
C GLU A 70 5.54 -2.38 9.01
N LEU A 71 4.47 -3.04 8.58
CA LEU A 71 3.39 -2.38 7.82
C LEU A 71 2.64 -1.36 8.66
N ARG A 72 2.41 -1.66 9.94
CA ARG A 72 1.79 -0.70 10.87
C ARG A 72 2.67 0.53 11.07
N GLU A 73 3.94 0.33 11.41
CA GLU A 73 4.92 1.41 11.59
C GLU A 73 5.06 2.28 10.33
N LEU A 74 5.14 1.65 9.15
CA LEU A 74 5.21 2.40 7.90
C LEU A 74 3.96 3.25 7.67
N CYS A 75 2.77 2.69 7.90
CA CYS A 75 1.52 3.42 7.74
C CYS A 75 1.41 4.58 8.73
N GLU A 76 1.79 4.39 9.99
CA GLU A 76 1.83 5.47 11.00
C GLU A 76 2.80 6.58 10.58
N GLY A 77 4.01 6.24 10.14
CA GLY A 77 4.98 7.21 9.62
C GLY A 77 4.46 7.96 8.39
N LEU A 78 3.70 7.29 7.51
CA LEU A 78 3.05 7.94 6.36
C LEU A 78 1.96 8.91 6.81
N VAL A 79 1.14 8.56 7.80
CA VAL A 79 0.14 9.47 8.38
C VAL A 79 0.84 10.70 8.95
N ASP A 80 1.88 10.52 9.76
CA ASP A 80 2.58 11.63 10.40
C ASP A 80 3.29 12.55 9.38
N ALA A 81 3.85 11.97 8.32
CA ALA A 81 4.55 12.72 7.28
C ALA A 81 3.63 13.44 6.30
N THR A 82 2.44 12.91 6.02
CA THR A 82 1.56 13.40 4.95
C THR A 82 0.24 14.00 5.45
N GLY A 83 -0.16 13.72 6.69
CA GLY A 83 -1.49 14.04 7.22
C GLY A 83 -2.61 13.17 6.65
N ASP A 84 -2.29 12.11 5.89
CA ASP A 84 -3.28 11.22 5.28
C ASP A 84 -3.78 10.18 6.28
N ASP A 85 -4.89 10.50 6.95
CA ASP A 85 -5.58 9.61 7.90
C ASP A 85 -6.13 8.32 7.28
N THR A 86 -6.11 8.16 5.95
CA THR A 86 -6.61 6.96 5.27
C THR A 86 -5.89 5.71 5.74
N TYR A 87 -4.57 5.78 5.93
CA TYR A 87 -3.78 4.67 6.49
C TYR A 87 -4.24 4.26 7.88
N ARG A 88 -4.56 5.23 8.75
CA ARG A 88 -5.10 4.99 10.09
C ARG A 88 -6.48 4.33 10.03
N ARG A 89 -7.35 4.74 9.10
CA ARG A 89 -8.69 4.14 8.92
C ARG A 89 -8.60 2.71 8.41
N ILE A 90 -7.71 2.45 7.46
CA ILE A 90 -7.49 1.12 6.89
C ILE A 90 -7.01 0.16 7.98
N LEU A 91 -6.01 0.54 8.77
CA LEU A 91 -5.49 -0.27 9.88
C LEU A 91 -6.50 -0.42 11.03
N GLY A 92 -7.24 0.65 11.35
CA GLY A 92 -8.29 0.64 12.37
C GLY A 92 -9.50 -0.24 12.02
N THR A 93 -9.77 -0.44 10.72
CA THR A 93 -10.83 -1.36 10.28
C THR A 93 -10.44 -2.82 10.55
N ASP A 94 -9.15 -3.13 10.56
CA ASP A 94 -8.63 -4.47 10.87
C ASP A 94 -8.70 -4.77 12.38
N SER A 95 -8.50 -3.76 13.24
CA SER A 95 -8.56 -3.90 14.71
C SER A 95 -9.96 -4.21 15.25
N THR A 96 -11.01 -4.08 14.43
CA THR A 96 -12.38 -4.44 14.83
C THR A 96 -12.64 -5.96 14.86
N LEU A 97 -11.66 -6.78 14.45
CA LEU A 97 -11.75 -8.24 14.43
C LEU A 97 -10.98 -8.96 15.55
N GLU A 98 -10.22 -8.25 16.40
CA GLU A 98 -9.56 -8.85 17.59
C GLU A 98 -10.44 -8.83 18.86
N ASP A 99 -11.57 -8.12 18.83
CA ASP A 99 -12.53 -8.02 19.95
C ASP A 99 -13.81 -8.85 19.70
N PHE A 100 -13.72 -10.16 19.43
CA PHE A 100 -14.86 -11.10 19.55
C PHE A 100 -14.46 -12.54 19.90
#